data_AF-A0A177WDG8-F1
#
_entry.id   AF-A0A177WDG8-F1
#
_cell.length_a   1.000
_cell.length_b   1.000
_cell.length_c   1.000
_cell.angle_alpha   90.00
_cell.angle_beta   90.00
_cell.angle_gamma   90.00
#
_symmetry.space_group_name_H-M   'P 1'
#
loop_
_entity.id
_entity.type
_entity.pdbx_description
1 polymer ?
#
loop_
_entity_poly.entity_id
_entity_poly.type
_entity_poly.pdbx_seq_one_letter_code
_entity_poly.pdbx_strand_id
1 'polypeptide(L)'
;MYIGQPKTGTLVGTDKFGNKYYENPEDMQGRNRWVFYKRPDFDATQAPPEWHQWLHRISDDIPTEKTLPKPFYAQESRENMTGTRGAFKTYNTTVSKITAWEPKVSR
;
A
#
# COMPACT_ATOMS: atom_id res chain seq x y z
N MET A 1 16.89 -8.24 8.69
CA MET A 1 16.12 -6.99 8.74
C MET A 1 15.50 -6.88 10.12
N TYR A 2 15.77 -5.79 10.84
CA TYR A 2 15.65 -5.73 12.29
C TYR A 2 14.25 -5.29 12.74
N ILE A 3 13.43 -6.24 13.20
CA ILE A 3 12.50 -5.93 14.29
C ILE A 3 13.42 -5.78 15.50
N GLY A 4 13.41 -4.62 16.17
CA GLY A 4 14.31 -4.28 17.29
C GLY A 4 14.21 -5.18 18.53
N GLN A 5 13.48 -6.30 18.43
CA GLN A 5 13.27 -7.31 19.44
C GLN A 5 13.12 -8.69 18.77
N PRO A 6 13.62 -9.76 19.39
CA PRO A 6 13.39 -11.12 18.89
C PRO A 6 11.89 -11.43 18.94
N LYS A 7 11.39 -12.00 17.85
CA LYS A 7 9.98 -12.39 17.67
C LYS A 7 9.94 -13.81 17.14
N THR A 8 9.09 -14.64 17.73
CA THR A 8 8.83 -16.01 17.28
C THR A 8 7.37 -16.11 16.92
N GLY A 9 7.05 -16.61 15.73
CA GLY A 9 5.68 -16.78 15.26
C GLY A 9 5.62 -17.59 13.97
N THR A 10 4.41 -18.00 13.62
CA THR A 10 4.10 -18.79 12.43
C THR A 10 4.03 -17.87 11.21
N LEU A 11 4.64 -18.27 10.09
CA LEU A 11 4.49 -17.58 8.81
C LEU A 11 3.08 -17.82 8.27
N VAL A 12 2.28 -16.77 8.18
CA VAL A 12 0.89 -16.81 7.69
C VAL A 12 0.84 -16.70 6.18
N GLY A 13 1.68 -15.84 5.61
CA GLY A 13 1.75 -15.69 4.16
C GLY A 13 2.78 -14.67 3.70
N THR A 14 2.88 -14.53 2.38
CA THR A 14 3.76 -13.57 1.72
C THR A 14 2.95 -12.81 0.68
N ASP A 15 3.13 -11.49 0.61
CA ASP A 15 2.47 -10.66 -0.41
C ASP A 15 3.21 -10.67 -1.76
N LYS A 16 2.64 -9.98 -2.74
CA LYS A 16 3.23 -9.82 -4.08
C LYS A 16 4.57 -9.06 -4.09
N PHE A 17 4.82 -8.22 -3.08
CA PHE A 17 6.07 -7.47 -2.94
C PHE A 17 7.15 -8.28 -2.23
N GLY A 18 6.78 -9.42 -1.65
CA GLY A 18 7.62 -10.34 -0.89
C GLY A 18 7.72 -10.00 0.60
N ASN A 19 6.85 -9.14 1.13
CA ASN A 19 6.72 -8.92 2.56
C ASN A 19 6.09 -10.17 3.19
N LYS A 20 6.64 -10.60 4.33
CA LYS A 20 6.23 -11.82 5.03
C LYS A 20 5.45 -11.46 6.28
N TYR A 21 4.29 -12.09 6.45
CA TYR A 21 3.36 -11.81 7.54
C TYR A 21 3.35 -12.96 8.54
N TYR A 22 3.45 -12.64 9.82
CA TYR A 22 3.60 -13.60 10.89
C TYR A 22 2.56 -13.37 11.98
N GLU A 23 2.16 -14.46 12.64
CA GLU A 23 1.26 -14.45 13.77
C GLU A 23 1.78 -15.32 14.93
N ASN A 24 1.60 -14.85 16.15
CA ASN A 24 1.77 -15.62 17.37
C ASN A 24 0.63 -15.31 18.35
N PRO A 25 -0.37 -16.21 18.48
CA PRO A 25 -1.49 -16.04 19.40
C PRO A 25 -1.12 -16.00 20.89
N GLU A 26 0.07 -16.50 21.27
CA GLU A 26 0.56 -16.48 22.65
C GLU A 26 1.10 -15.10 23.07
N ASP A 27 1.42 -14.24 22.10
CA ASP A 27 1.91 -12.89 22.36
C ASP A 27 0.75 -11.95 22.72
N MET A 28 1.08 -10.83 23.38
CA MET A 28 0.10 -9.84 23.82
C MET A 28 -0.74 -9.34 22.65
N GLN A 29 -2.05 -9.22 22.87
CA GLN A 29 -2.95 -8.57 21.91
C GLN A 29 -2.47 -7.14 21.64
N GLY A 30 -2.22 -6.84 20.38
CA GLY A 30 -1.47 -5.65 19.96
C GLY A 30 -0.21 -6.02 19.17
N ARG A 31 0.46 -7.10 19.58
CA ARG A 31 1.80 -7.48 19.11
C ARG A 31 1.90 -8.88 18.51
N ASN A 32 0.78 -9.63 18.53
CA ASN A 32 0.64 -10.97 17.97
C ASN A 32 0.76 -11.06 16.45
N ARG A 33 0.45 -10.00 15.69
CA ARG A 33 0.63 -9.95 14.23
C ARG A 33 1.70 -8.93 13.87
N TRP A 34 2.60 -9.29 12.96
CA TRP A 34 3.62 -8.37 12.44
C TRP A 34 4.03 -8.73 11.03
N VAL A 35 4.70 -7.78 10.38
CA VAL A 35 5.22 -7.93 9.02
C VAL A 35 6.75 -7.79 9.03
N PHE A 36 7.40 -8.65 8.27
CA PHE A 36 8.79 -8.49 7.85
C PHE A 36 8.80 -8.02 6.40
N TYR A 37 9.09 -6.73 6.21
CA TYR A 37 9.24 -6.16 4.88
C TYR A 37 10.44 -6.79 4.15
N LYS A 38 10.36 -6.84 2.81
CA LYS A 38 11.47 -7.39 1.99
C LYS A 38 12.61 -6.40 1.81
N ARG A 39 12.27 -5.12 1.61
CA ARG A 39 13.21 -4.06 1.25
C ARG A 39 13.81 -3.41 2.49
N PRO A 40 15.12 -3.09 2.53
CA PRO A 40 15.74 -2.46 3.70
C PRO A 40 15.23 -1.04 3.97
N ASP A 41 14.82 -0.31 2.93
CA ASP A 41 14.10 0.97 2.96
C ASP A 41 12.60 0.74 3.14
N PHE A 42 12.24 0.17 4.28
CA PHE A 42 10.85 -0.17 4.56
C PHE A 42 10.02 1.06 4.92
N ASP A 43 8.77 1.03 4.48
CA ASP A 43 7.73 1.96 4.89
C ASP A 43 6.45 1.18 5.21
N ALA A 44 5.65 1.69 6.15
CA ALA A 44 4.37 1.10 6.52
C ALA A 44 3.44 0.97 5.30
N THR A 45 3.55 1.91 4.36
CA THR A 45 2.72 1.99 3.15
C THR A 45 3.04 0.93 2.10
N GLN A 46 4.11 0.15 2.26
CA GLN A 46 4.47 -0.97 1.38
C GLN A 46 3.59 -2.21 1.59
N ALA A 47 2.86 -2.29 2.70
CA ALA A 47 1.90 -3.35 2.92
C ALA A 47 0.65 -3.11 2.05
N PRO A 48 0.25 -4.05 1.18
CA PRO A 48 -0.90 -3.85 0.32
C PRO A 48 -2.21 -3.87 1.13
N PRO A 49 -3.30 -3.28 0.61
CA PRO A 49 -4.56 -3.12 1.34
C PRO A 49 -5.12 -4.43 1.91
N GLU A 50 -4.99 -5.52 1.16
CA GLU A 50 -5.46 -6.85 1.59
C GLU A 50 -4.75 -7.34 2.87
N TRP A 51 -3.44 -7.13 2.98
CA TRP A 51 -2.67 -7.50 4.16
C TRP A 51 -2.74 -6.45 5.26
N HIS A 52 -2.97 -5.19 4.90
CA HIS A 52 -3.22 -4.11 5.87
C HIS A 52 -4.47 -4.41 6.71
N GLN A 53 -5.55 -4.91 6.11
CA GLN A 53 -6.75 -5.30 6.84
C GLN A 53 -6.46 -6.35 7.93
N TRP A 54 -5.73 -7.41 7.57
CA TRP A 54 -5.37 -8.50 8.48
C TRP A 54 -4.38 -8.05 9.56
N LEU A 55 -3.37 -7.27 9.19
CA LEU A 55 -2.35 -6.75 10.10
C LEU A 55 -2.96 -5.84 11.18
N HIS A 56 -3.95 -5.02 10.79
CA HIS A 56 -4.65 -4.10 11.68
C HIS A 56 -5.87 -4.72 12.38
N ARG A 57 -6.08 -6.04 12.26
CA ARG A 57 -7.21 -6.77 12.87
C ARG A 57 -8.58 -6.21 12.50
N ILE A 58 -8.71 -5.66 11.29
CA ILE A 58 -10.02 -5.29 10.74
C ILE A 58 -10.77 -6.57 10.33
N SER A 59 -10.04 -7.63 9.93
CA SER A 59 -10.55 -8.98 9.76
C SER A 59 -9.55 -10.00 10.30
N ASP A 60 -10.08 -11.17 10.67
CA ASP A 60 -9.29 -12.35 11.04
C ASP A 60 -8.96 -13.23 9.84
N ASP A 61 -9.65 -13.03 8.72
CA ASP A 61 -9.43 -13.80 7.50
C ASP A 61 -8.08 -13.46 6.85
N ILE A 62 -7.38 -14.50 6.41
CA ILE A 62 -6.15 -14.36 5.63
C ILE A 62 -6.52 -13.87 4.22
N PRO A 63 -5.84 -12.85 3.68
CA PRO A 63 -6.16 -12.28 2.37
C PRO A 63 -5.89 -13.30 1.25
N THR A 64 -6.97 -13.90 0.76
CA THR A 64 -7.00 -14.86 -0.35
C THR A 64 -8.06 -14.40 -1.34
N GLU A 65 -7.99 -14.81 -2.61
CA GLU A 65 -9.01 -14.43 -3.61
C GLU A 65 -10.45 -14.79 -3.21
N LYS A 66 -10.62 -15.83 -2.38
CA LYS A 66 -11.92 -16.25 -1.85
C LYS A 66 -12.46 -15.32 -0.76
N THR A 67 -11.57 -14.78 0.09
CA THR A 67 -11.94 -13.95 1.25
C THR A 67 -12.01 -12.47 0.85
N LEU A 68 -11.18 -12.04 -0.10
CA LEU A 68 -11.11 -10.67 -0.61
C LEU A 68 -11.09 -10.66 -2.14
N PRO A 69 -12.26 -10.80 -2.80
CA PRO A 69 -12.37 -10.69 -4.24
C PRO A 69 -12.05 -9.26 -4.69
N LYS A 70 -11.16 -9.13 -5.69
CA LYS A 70 -10.75 -7.83 -6.22
C LYS A 70 -11.80 -7.31 -7.21
N PRO A 71 -12.35 -6.10 -7.02
CA PRO A 71 -13.26 -5.51 -7.99
C PRO A 71 -12.52 -5.16 -9.29
N PHE A 72 -13.24 -5.06 -10.40
CA PHE A 72 -12.64 -4.81 -11.72
C PHE A 72 -11.87 -3.48 -11.82
N TYR A 73 -12.24 -2.49 -11.00
CA TYR A 73 -11.60 -1.18 -10.93
C TYR A 73 -10.42 -1.15 -9.94
N ALA A 74 -10.09 -2.26 -9.29
CA ALA A 74 -8.99 -2.34 -8.35
C ALA A 74 -7.67 -2.05 -9.06
N GLN A 75 -6.95 -1.05 -8.57
CA GLN A 75 -5.60 -0.78 -9.02
C GLN A 75 -4.61 -1.59 -8.20
N GLU A 76 -3.43 -1.79 -8.77
CA GLU A 76 -2.33 -2.37 -8.01
C GLU A 76 -1.92 -1.42 -6.88
N SER A 77 -1.77 -1.98 -5.67
CA SER A 77 -1.16 -1.27 -4.55
C SER A 77 0.19 -0.67 -4.96
N ARG A 78 0.44 0.56 -4.51
CA ARG A 78 1.69 1.30 -4.64
C ARG A 78 2.00 1.93 -3.30
N GLU A 79 3.29 1.98 -2.96
CA GLU A 79 3.77 2.66 -1.75
C GLU A 79 3.56 4.18 -1.86
N ASN A 80 3.67 4.87 -0.73
CA ASN A 80 3.58 6.32 -0.69
C ASN A 80 4.82 6.96 -1.33
N MET A 81 4.60 7.71 -2.41
CA MET A 81 5.66 8.37 -3.17
C MET A 81 5.97 9.80 -2.70
N THR A 82 5.44 10.22 -1.55
CA THR A 82 5.69 11.57 -0.98
C THR A 82 7.19 11.82 -0.83
N GLY A 83 7.67 13.02 -1.19
CA GLY A 83 9.08 13.39 -1.14
C GLY A 83 9.95 12.81 -2.27
N THR A 84 9.39 11.96 -3.14
CA THR A 84 10.08 11.44 -4.33
C THR A 84 9.66 12.20 -5.60
N ARG A 85 10.34 11.93 -6.72
CA ARG A 85 9.91 12.43 -8.05
C ARG A 85 8.52 11.94 -8.46
N GLY A 86 8.07 10.80 -7.91
CA GLY A 86 6.75 10.20 -8.17
C GLY A 86 5.63 10.74 -7.28
N ALA A 87 5.89 11.76 -6.46
CA ALA A 87 4.86 12.37 -5.61
C ALA A 87 3.67 12.89 -6.44
N PHE A 88 2.47 12.72 -5.91
CA PHE A 88 1.25 13.21 -6.55
C PHE A 88 1.29 14.75 -6.64
N LYS A 89 1.14 15.27 -7.86
CA LYS A 89 1.01 16.70 -8.13
C LYS A 89 -0.39 16.98 -8.63
N THR A 90 -1.12 17.82 -7.88
CA THR A 90 -2.43 18.28 -8.31
C THR A 90 -2.28 19.24 -9.49
N TYR A 91 -3.28 19.23 -10.35
CA TYR A 91 -3.40 20.17 -11.46
C TYR A 91 -4.89 20.47 -11.68
N ASN A 92 -5.18 21.55 -12.39
CA ASN A 92 -6.55 21.84 -12.78
C ASN A 92 -7.00 20.83 -13.84
N THR A 93 -7.99 20.01 -13.51
CA THR A 93 -8.58 19.01 -14.42
C THR A 93 -9.56 19.64 -15.42
N THR A 94 -9.86 20.93 -15.28
CA THR A 94 -10.75 21.67 -16.18
C THR A 94 -9.98 22.42 -17.25
N VAL A 95 -10.58 22.51 -18.44
CA VAL A 95 -10.13 23.39 -19.51
C VAL A 95 -10.48 24.85 -19.18
N SER A 96 -9.75 25.80 -19.77
CA SER A 96 -10.08 27.23 -19.65
C SER A 96 -11.50 27.48 -20.15
N LYS A 97 -12.34 28.11 -19.32
CA LYS A 97 -13.73 28.42 -19.68
C LYS A 97 -13.86 29.45 -20.80
N ILE A 98 -12.86 30.30 -20.96
CA ILE A 98 -12.81 31.37 -21.95
C ILE A 98 -11.58 31.13 -22.81
N THR A 99 -11.77 31.08 -24.13
CA THR A 99 -10.70 30.97 -25.12
C THR A 99 -10.25 32.36 -25.56
N ALA A 100 -8.94 32.61 -25.56
CA ALA A 100 -8.39 33.86 -26.06
C ALA A 100 -8.44 33.90 -27.59
N TRP A 101 -8.56 35.10 -28.16
CA TRP A 101 -8.44 35.29 -29.60
C TRP A 101 -6.98 35.12 -30.03
N GLU A 102 -6.74 34.31 -31.08
CA GLU A 102 -5.41 34.11 -31.67
C GLU A 102 -5.20 35.07 -32.86
N PRO A 103 -4.26 36.03 -32.79
CA PRO A 103 -4.03 36.98 -33.87
C PRO A 103 -3.48 36.31 -35.13
N LYS A 104 -4.11 36.58 -36.28
CA LYS A 104 -3.56 36.25 -37.60
C LYS A 104 -2.94 37.51 -38.20
N VAL A 105 -1.62 37.52 -38.37
CA VAL A 105 -0.90 38.59 -39.07
C VAL A 105 -0.89 38.29 -40.56
N SER A 106 -1.41 39.20 -41.38
CA SER A 106 -1.28 39.11 -42.84
C SER A 106 0.14 39.48 -43.25
N ARG A 107 0.75 38.67 -44.12
CA ARG A 107 2.01 39.00 -44.81
C ARG A 107 1.75 39.91 -46.01
#